data_AF-A0A4R6JB92-F1
#
_entry.id   AF-A0A4R6JB92-F1
#
_cell.length_a   1.000
_cell.length_b   1.000
_cell.length_c   1.000
_cell.angle_alpha   90.00
_cell.angle_beta   90.00
_cell.angle_gamma   90.00
#
_symmetry.space_group_name_H-M   'P 1'
#
loop_
_entity.id
_entity.type
_entity.pdbx_description
1 polymer ?
#
loop_
_entity_poly.entity_id
_entity_poly.type
_entity_poly.pdbx_seq_one_letter_code
_entity_poly.pdbx_strand_id
1 'polypeptide(L)'
;MSDLLTPATAAGAAARSAGVTIRALTELAELHDVCRLFDSIWQSDPADPPVTRDLLRAMSKAGSYVAGAFDGTGLVGACVAFFGAPERREMHSHIAGVSRAARGRSVGYAIKLHQRAWALERGVRTISWTFDPLVSRNAYFNMVKLGGTPVQYLPHFYGPMTDGINGADDTDRLLLRWDLSVLGGPVSKPGLSGAAIALDRTPEGEPVLRPADGRTVLVAVPPDVESLRRADPACARRWRVAVREVLGSLIDGGARVTGFDRAGWYVVERADA
;
A
#
# COMPACT_ATOMS: atom_id res chain seq x y z
N MET A 1 -8.35 32.07 7.08
CA MET A 1 -7.21 31.12 7.18
C MET A 1 -7.76 29.80 7.65
N SER A 2 -7.86 28.81 6.76
CA SER A 2 -8.28 27.45 7.15
C SER A 2 -7.21 26.88 8.08
N ASP A 3 -7.59 26.50 9.30
CA ASP A 3 -6.73 25.82 10.27
C ASP A 3 -6.32 24.46 9.68
N LEU A 4 -5.17 24.44 9.01
CA LEU A 4 -4.55 23.20 8.58
C LEU A 4 -4.08 22.46 9.83
N LEU A 5 -4.79 21.40 10.20
CA LEU A 5 -4.42 20.49 11.28
C LEU A 5 -2.95 20.08 11.13
N THR A 6 -2.15 20.27 12.18
CA THR A 6 -0.78 19.75 12.21
C THR A 6 -0.78 18.23 11.98
N PRO A 7 0.31 17.64 11.46
CA PRO A 7 0.39 16.19 11.29
C PRO A 7 0.04 15.40 12.56
N ALA A 8 0.48 15.88 13.72
CA ALA A 8 0.16 15.28 15.02
C ALA A 8 -1.34 15.38 15.36
N THR A 9 -1.97 16.54 15.13
CA THR A 9 -3.41 16.71 15.38
C THR A 9 -4.25 15.84 14.44
N ALA A 10 -3.87 15.73 13.17
CA ALA A 10 -4.53 14.88 12.18
C ALA A 10 -4.40 13.38 12.55
N ALA A 11 -3.20 12.94 12.96
CA ALA A 11 -2.97 11.59 13.45
C ALA A 11 -3.83 11.28 14.70
N GLY A 12 -3.86 12.18 15.67
CA GLY A 12 -4.68 12.04 16.88
C GLY A 12 -6.18 12.00 16.58
N ALA A 13 -6.67 12.83 15.66
CA ALA A 13 -8.07 12.81 15.24
C ALA A 13 -8.45 11.50 14.55
N ALA A 14 -7.61 10.98 13.66
CA ALA A 14 -7.84 9.71 12.99
C ALA A 14 -7.81 8.52 13.96
N ALA A 15 -6.87 8.51 14.92
CA ALA A 15 -6.80 7.50 15.97
C ALA A 15 -8.08 7.48 16.83
N ARG A 16 -8.55 8.65 17.29
CA ARG A 16 -9.83 8.78 18.01
C ARG A 16 -11.02 8.30 17.19
N SER A 17 -11.12 8.72 15.92
CA SER A 17 -12.21 8.30 15.03
C SER A 17 -12.22 6.78 14.78
N ALA A 18 -11.06 6.13 14.80
CA ALA A 18 -10.92 4.69 14.65
C ALA A 18 -11.10 3.93 15.99
N GLY A 19 -11.22 4.65 17.10
CA GLY A 19 -11.31 4.08 18.45
C GLY A 19 -10.04 3.34 18.84
N VAL A 20 -8.85 3.89 18.51
CA VAL A 20 -7.57 3.29 18.86
C VAL A 20 -6.59 4.31 19.44
N THR A 21 -5.66 3.81 20.26
CA THR A 21 -4.44 4.50 20.67
C THR A 21 -3.27 3.91 19.89
N ILE A 22 -2.45 4.76 19.27
CA ILE A 22 -1.28 4.33 18.49
C ILE A 22 -0.02 4.84 19.18
N ARG A 23 0.97 3.95 19.36
CA ARG A 23 2.26 4.31 19.98
C ARG A 23 3.41 3.46 19.46
N ALA A 24 4.63 3.99 19.58
CA ALA A 24 5.85 3.24 19.35
C ALA A 24 5.99 2.10 20.40
N LEU A 25 6.57 0.98 19.98
CA LEU A 25 6.74 -0.21 20.80
C LEU A 25 8.23 -0.48 21.04
N THR A 26 8.59 -0.70 22.29
CA THR A 26 9.94 -1.09 22.72
C THR A 26 9.95 -2.41 23.46
N GLU A 27 8.86 -2.75 24.16
CA GLU A 27 8.83 -3.89 25.07
C GLU A 27 8.71 -5.23 24.35
N LEU A 28 9.50 -6.21 24.80
CA LEU A 28 9.64 -7.50 24.11
C LEU A 28 8.30 -8.25 24.00
N ALA A 29 7.45 -8.15 25.03
CA ALA A 29 6.12 -8.76 25.02
C ALA A 29 5.23 -8.19 23.90
N GLU A 30 5.27 -6.88 23.69
CA GLU A 30 4.47 -6.21 22.66
C GLU A 30 5.00 -6.49 21.26
N LEU A 31 6.32 -6.60 21.11
CA LEU A 31 6.95 -7.01 19.84
C LEU A 31 6.56 -8.46 19.49
N HIS A 32 6.43 -9.33 20.48
CA HIS A 32 5.89 -10.67 20.28
C HIS A 32 4.43 -10.64 19.84
N ASP A 33 3.61 -9.74 20.40
CA ASP A 33 2.22 -9.55 19.98
C ASP A 33 2.11 -9.08 18.53
N VAL A 34 3.03 -8.23 18.06
CA VAL A 34 3.13 -7.83 16.65
C VAL A 34 3.37 -9.03 15.74
N CYS A 35 4.29 -9.93 16.11
CA CYS A 35 4.53 -11.15 15.34
C CYS A 35 3.27 -12.01 15.24
N ARG A 36 2.57 -12.24 16.38
CA ARG A 36 1.32 -13.01 16.41
C ARG A 36 0.21 -12.35 15.58
N LEU A 37 0.12 -11.02 15.62
CA LEU A 37 -0.83 -10.28 14.80
C LEU A 37 -0.54 -10.46 13.31
N PHE A 38 0.70 -10.30 12.87
CA PHE A 38 1.05 -10.46 11.45
C PHE A 38 0.86 -11.89 10.97
N ASP A 39 1.24 -12.89 11.77
CA ASP A 39 0.94 -14.30 11.47
C ASP A 39 -0.56 -14.53 11.24
N SER A 40 -1.42 -13.97 12.10
CA SER A 40 -2.89 -14.09 11.92
C SER A 40 -3.44 -13.43 10.65
N ILE A 41 -2.71 -12.45 10.08
CA ILE A 41 -3.13 -11.68 8.90
C ILE A 41 -2.64 -12.36 7.62
N TRP A 42 -1.34 -12.65 7.55
CA TRP A 42 -0.70 -13.21 6.35
C TRP A 42 -0.78 -14.74 6.31
N GLN A 43 -0.93 -15.41 7.45
CA GLN A 43 -0.98 -16.87 7.56
C GLN A 43 0.23 -17.49 6.84
N SER A 44 1.41 -16.94 7.11
CA SER A 44 2.68 -17.31 6.48
C SER A 44 3.18 -18.66 7.00
N ASP A 45 4.12 -19.28 6.27
CA ASP A 45 4.86 -20.43 6.79
C ASP A 45 5.58 -20.02 8.10
N PRO A 46 5.45 -20.78 9.20
CA PRO A 46 6.19 -20.51 10.43
C PRO A 46 7.71 -20.43 10.26
N ALA A 47 8.27 -21.07 9.22
CA ALA A 47 9.69 -21.01 8.88
C ALA A 47 10.08 -19.71 8.16
N ASP A 48 9.12 -18.97 7.61
CA ASP A 48 9.32 -17.71 6.89
C ASP A 48 8.32 -16.63 7.34
N PRO A 49 8.42 -16.16 8.60
CA PRO A 49 7.51 -15.15 9.12
C PRO A 49 7.82 -13.77 8.49
N PRO A 50 6.81 -12.90 8.28
CA PRO A 50 7.02 -11.59 7.67
C PRO A 50 8.04 -10.70 8.41
N VAL A 51 8.13 -10.86 9.73
CA VAL A 51 9.13 -10.25 10.62
C VAL A 51 9.38 -11.15 11.82
N THR A 52 10.59 -11.11 12.37
CA THR A 52 10.93 -11.82 13.62
C THR A 52 11.00 -10.85 14.79
N ARG A 53 10.75 -11.35 16.00
CA ARG A 53 10.80 -10.56 17.25
C ARG A 53 12.15 -9.88 17.43
N ASP A 54 13.24 -10.59 17.16
CA ASP A 54 14.59 -10.08 17.38
C ASP A 54 14.93 -8.98 16.35
N LEU A 55 14.45 -9.10 15.11
CA LEU A 55 14.51 -8.01 14.12
C LEU A 55 13.72 -6.78 14.59
N LEU A 56 12.48 -6.95 15.03
CA LEU A 56 11.67 -5.83 15.55
C LEU A 56 12.36 -5.14 16.74
N ARG A 57 12.99 -5.91 17.64
CA ARG A 57 13.74 -5.37 18.77
C ARG A 57 14.96 -4.57 18.30
N ALA A 58 15.72 -5.10 17.34
CA ALA A 58 16.87 -4.41 16.76
C ALA A 58 16.45 -3.10 16.06
N MET A 59 15.37 -3.13 15.28
CA MET A 59 14.82 -1.95 14.60
C MET A 59 14.37 -0.87 15.58
N SER A 60 13.57 -1.24 16.58
CA SER A 60 13.12 -0.32 17.62
C SER A 60 14.30 0.29 18.38
N LYS A 61 15.31 -0.52 18.74
CA LYS A 61 16.55 -0.04 19.39
C LYS A 61 17.38 0.88 18.51
N ALA A 62 17.42 0.64 17.19
CA ALA A 62 18.09 1.50 16.21
C ALA A 62 17.32 2.80 15.92
N GLY A 63 16.18 3.02 16.58
CA GLY A 63 15.34 4.22 16.42
C GLY A 63 14.45 4.18 15.19
N SER A 64 14.27 3.01 14.56
CA SER A 64 13.32 2.82 13.47
C SER A 64 11.88 2.78 13.99
N TYR A 65 10.91 2.93 13.09
CA TYR A 65 9.51 2.99 13.45
C TYR A 65 8.93 1.58 13.63
N VAL A 66 8.59 1.24 14.86
CA VAL A 66 7.82 0.05 15.20
C VAL A 66 6.67 0.52 16.07
N ALA A 67 5.43 0.46 15.56
CA ALA A 67 4.27 1.00 16.26
C ALA A 67 3.10 0.03 16.25
N GLY A 68 2.31 0.06 17.34
CA GLY A 68 1.09 -0.71 17.53
C GLY A 68 -0.12 0.19 17.71
N ALA A 69 -1.28 -0.26 17.25
CA ALA A 69 -2.59 0.32 17.45
C ALA A 69 -3.41 -0.56 18.40
N PHE A 70 -3.97 0.02 19.46
CA PHE A 70 -4.67 -0.67 20.53
C PHE A 70 -6.09 -0.11 20.70
N ASP A 71 -7.09 -0.96 20.91
CA ASP A 71 -8.49 -0.53 21.11
C ASP A 71 -9.03 -0.76 22.54
N GLY A 72 -8.12 -0.91 23.50
CA GLY A 72 -8.45 -1.19 24.91
C GLY A 72 -8.55 -2.68 25.22
N THR A 73 -8.84 -3.54 24.23
CA THR A 73 -8.85 -5.00 24.41
C THR A 73 -7.51 -5.65 24.07
N GLY A 74 -6.73 -5.02 23.18
CA GLY A 74 -5.42 -5.50 22.78
C GLY A 74 -4.90 -4.83 21.52
N LEU A 75 -3.84 -5.41 20.96
CA LEU A 75 -3.23 -4.97 19.71
C LEU A 75 -4.12 -5.36 18.52
N VAL A 76 -4.57 -4.37 17.74
CA VAL A 76 -5.44 -4.55 16.58
C VAL A 76 -4.80 -4.13 15.26
N GLY A 77 -3.63 -3.51 15.30
CA GLY A 77 -2.86 -3.15 14.12
C GLY A 77 -1.42 -2.85 14.46
N ALA A 78 -0.52 -3.01 13.50
CA ALA A 78 0.89 -2.67 13.68
C ALA A 78 1.50 -2.19 12.37
N CYS A 79 2.55 -1.38 12.46
CA CYS A 79 3.32 -0.95 11.32
C CYS A 79 4.81 -0.81 11.66
N VAL A 80 5.64 -1.28 10.75
CA VAL A 80 7.08 -1.36 10.86
C VAL A 80 7.71 -0.66 9.66
N ALA A 81 8.67 0.21 9.92
CA ALA A 81 9.38 0.98 8.91
C ALA A 81 10.79 1.33 9.37
N PHE A 82 11.72 1.41 8.43
CA PHE A 82 13.13 1.73 8.68
C PHE A 82 13.61 2.87 7.79
N PHE A 83 14.70 3.52 8.19
CA PHE A 83 15.29 4.61 7.42
C PHE A 83 15.99 4.09 6.16
N GLY A 84 15.81 4.81 5.06
CA GLY A 84 16.59 4.63 3.83
C GLY A 84 17.80 5.57 3.78
N ALA A 85 18.77 5.23 2.93
CA ALA A 85 19.88 6.11 2.60
C ALA A 85 19.49 7.12 1.48
N PRO A 86 20.17 8.27 1.37
CA PRO A 86 21.13 8.82 2.32
C PRO A 86 20.45 9.62 3.45
N GLU A 87 21.06 9.57 4.64
CA GLU A 87 20.81 10.41 5.83
C GLU A 87 19.35 10.83 6.09
N ARG A 88 18.53 9.92 6.64
CA ARG A 88 17.28 10.21 7.38
C ARG A 88 16.26 11.11 6.66
N ARG A 89 16.33 11.27 5.33
CA ARG A 89 15.32 11.99 4.54
C ARG A 89 14.21 11.09 4.03
N GLU A 90 14.46 9.79 4.01
CA GLU A 90 13.53 8.77 3.51
C GLU A 90 13.34 7.63 4.51
N MET A 91 12.15 7.05 4.49
CA MET A 91 11.84 5.80 5.20
C MET A 91 11.19 4.80 4.25
N HIS A 92 11.52 3.53 4.42
CA HIS A 92 10.78 2.43 3.82
C HIS A 92 9.75 1.89 4.81
N SER A 93 8.47 1.93 4.45
CA SER A 93 7.36 1.36 5.22
C SER A 93 7.20 -0.13 4.90
N HIS A 94 7.95 -0.97 5.61
CA HIS A 94 8.09 -2.39 5.32
C HIS A 94 6.79 -3.19 5.38
N ILE A 95 6.07 -3.10 6.50
CA ILE A 95 4.84 -3.88 6.70
C ILE A 95 3.85 -3.10 7.56
N ALA A 96 2.58 -3.18 7.21
CA ALA A 96 1.48 -2.61 7.98
C ALA A 96 0.26 -3.54 7.89
N GLY A 97 -0.25 -3.97 9.03
CA GLY A 97 -1.35 -4.93 9.13
C GLY A 97 -2.39 -4.48 10.14
N VAL A 98 -3.65 -4.79 9.86
CA VAL A 98 -4.79 -4.56 10.75
C VAL A 98 -5.56 -5.87 10.87
N SER A 99 -5.92 -6.22 12.10
CA SER A 99 -6.67 -7.45 12.40
C SER A 99 -8.02 -7.45 11.67
N ARG A 100 -8.55 -8.64 11.37
CA ARG A 100 -9.87 -8.78 10.73
C ARG A 100 -10.97 -8.16 11.58
N ALA A 101 -10.87 -8.26 12.91
CA ALA A 101 -11.82 -7.71 13.88
C ALA A 101 -11.90 -6.16 13.84
N ALA A 102 -10.85 -5.49 13.38
CA ALA A 102 -10.79 -4.03 13.30
C ALA A 102 -11.05 -3.47 11.87
N ARG A 103 -11.49 -4.31 10.93
CA ARG A 103 -11.85 -3.88 9.57
C ARG A 103 -13.01 -2.86 9.59
N GLY A 104 -13.05 -1.98 8.59
CA GLY A 104 -14.07 -0.92 8.48
C GLY A 104 -13.88 0.29 9.41
N ARG A 105 -13.06 0.17 10.46
CA ARG A 105 -12.80 1.25 11.44
C ARG A 105 -11.72 2.26 11.00
N SER A 106 -11.20 2.16 9.77
CA SER A 106 -10.10 3.01 9.26
C SER A 106 -8.80 2.99 10.10
N VAL A 107 -8.55 1.92 10.86
CA VAL A 107 -7.32 1.78 11.68
C VAL A 107 -6.05 1.88 10.84
N GLY A 108 -6.02 1.29 9.63
CA GLY A 108 -4.85 1.40 8.75
C GLY A 108 -4.55 2.84 8.32
N TYR A 109 -5.59 3.65 8.11
CA TYR A 109 -5.42 5.08 7.82
C TYR A 109 -4.85 5.82 9.04
N ALA A 110 -5.38 5.56 10.23
CA ALA A 110 -4.86 6.15 11.47
C ALA A 110 -3.39 5.78 11.72
N ILE A 111 -3.00 4.52 11.49
CA ILE A 111 -1.60 4.06 11.58
C ILE A 111 -0.69 4.81 10.62
N LYS A 112 -1.12 5.02 9.36
CA LYS A 112 -0.31 5.73 8.36
C LYS A 112 -0.20 7.23 8.66
N LEU A 113 -1.25 7.86 9.21
CA LEU A 113 -1.16 9.25 9.67
C LEU A 113 -0.24 9.40 10.89
N HIS A 114 -0.28 8.45 11.83
CA HIS A 114 0.68 8.41 12.93
C HIS A 114 2.11 8.22 12.41
N GLN A 115 2.33 7.32 11.45
CA GLN A 115 3.63 7.14 10.80
C GLN A 115 4.12 8.44 10.13
N ARG A 116 3.23 9.16 9.43
CA ARG A 116 3.55 10.46 8.83
C ARG A 116 3.95 11.50 9.88
N ALA A 117 3.20 11.63 10.97
CA ALA A 117 3.52 12.57 12.04
C ALA A 117 4.90 12.24 12.66
N TRP A 118 5.13 10.98 13.02
CA TRP A 118 6.38 10.50 13.61
C TRP A 118 7.59 10.74 12.68
N ALA A 119 7.40 10.53 11.38
CA ALA A 119 8.43 10.70 10.36
C ALA A 119 8.80 12.19 10.17
N LEU A 120 7.80 13.07 10.07
CA LEU A 120 8.00 14.51 9.92
C LEU A 120 8.74 15.13 11.11
N GLU A 121 8.44 14.68 12.34
CA GLU A 121 9.17 15.09 13.56
C GLU A 121 10.67 14.75 13.52
N ARG A 122 11.07 13.79 12.66
CA ARG A 122 12.45 13.32 12.51
C ARG A 122 13.12 13.80 11.22
N GLY A 123 12.50 14.76 10.54
CA GLY A 123 13.03 15.35 9.30
C GLY A 123 12.86 14.48 8.05
N VAL A 124 12.13 13.36 8.15
CA VAL A 124 11.80 12.52 6.99
C VAL A 124 10.76 13.25 6.15
N ARG A 125 11.03 13.34 4.84
CA ARG A 125 10.13 14.00 3.90
C ARG A 125 9.41 13.02 2.99
N THR A 126 9.93 11.80 2.83
CA THR A 126 9.36 10.80 1.93
C THR A 126 9.27 9.45 2.63
N ILE A 127 8.14 8.77 2.47
CA ILE A 127 7.99 7.35 2.82
C ILE A 127 7.74 6.55 1.54
N SER A 128 8.48 5.48 1.31
CA SER A 128 8.27 4.56 0.19
C SER A 128 7.83 3.18 0.68
N TRP A 129 7.03 2.48 -0.12
CA TRP A 129 6.71 1.07 0.08
C TRP A 129 6.19 0.48 -1.22
N THR A 130 6.15 -0.84 -1.28
CA THR A 130 5.57 -1.58 -2.40
C THR A 130 4.17 -2.08 -2.04
N PHE A 131 3.32 -2.28 -3.04
CA PHE A 131 2.07 -3.03 -2.90
C PHE A 131 1.77 -3.80 -4.19
N ASP A 132 0.95 -4.84 -4.09
CA ASP A 132 0.52 -5.61 -5.26
C ASP A 132 -0.43 -4.77 -6.15
N PRO A 133 -0.08 -4.52 -7.43
CA PRO A 133 -0.90 -3.71 -8.33
C PRO A 133 -2.31 -4.26 -8.55
N LEU A 134 -2.54 -5.58 -8.42
CA LEU A 134 -3.86 -6.18 -8.63
C LEU A 134 -4.80 -6.02 -7.43
N VAL A 135 -4.29 -5.65 -6.26
CA VAL A 135 -5.10 -5.46 -5.06
C VAL A 135 -5.74 -4.07 -5.11
N SER A 136 -6.89 -3.96 -5.79
CA SER A 136 -7.63 -2.72 -6.04
C SER A 136 -7.84 -1.84 -4.79
N ARG A 137 -8.20 -2.44 -3.66
CA ARG A 137 -8.36 -1.70 -2.40
C ARG A 137 -7.06 -1.06 -1.89
N ASN A 138 -5.91 -1.70 -2.13
CA ASN A 138 -4.62 -1.15 -1.75
C ASN A 138 -4.23 0.00 -2.69
N ALA A 139 -4.51 -0.13 -3.99
CA ALA A 139 -4.33 0.96 -4.95
C ALA A 139 -5.12 2.21 -4.54
N TYR A 140 -6.42 2.05 -4.25
CA TYR A 140 -7.27 3.14 -3.78
C TYR A 140 -6.78 3.73 -2.44
N PHE A 141 -6.42 2.88 -1.47
CA PHE A 141 -5.90 3.35 -0.19
C PHE A 141 -4.59 4.14 -0.35
N ASN A 142 -3.62 3.59 -1.07
CA ASN A 142 -2.29 4.17 -1.24
C ASN A 142 -2.33 5.47 -2.05
N MET A 143 -3.13 5.52 -3.12
CA MET A 143 -3.14 6.68 -4.02
C MET A 143 -4.20 7.71 -3.64
N VAL A 144 -5.44 7.28 -3.39
CA VAL A 144 -6.56 8.22 -3.19
C VAL A 144 -6.68 8.65 -1.74
N LYS A 145 -6.49 7.72 -0.78
CA LYS A 145 -6.63 8.05 0.65
C LYS A 145 -5.36 8.66 1.23
N LEU A 146 -4.18 8.19 0.83
CA LEU A 146 -2.90 8.72 1.33
C LEU A 146 -2.28 9.78 0.42
N GLY A 147 -2.57 9.77 -0.89
CA GLY A 147 -1.92 10.67 -1.85
C GLY A 147 -0.54 10.20 -2.29
N GLY A 148 -0.23 8.90 -2.15
CA GLY A 148 1.01 8.33 -2.65
C GLY A 148 1.03 8.23 -4.18
N THR A 149 2.21 8.38 -4.77
CA THR A 149 2.41 8.30 -6.22
C THR A 149 3.19 7.04 -6.57
N PRO A 150 2.66 6.15 -7.44
CA PRO A 150 3.44 5.04 -7.98
C PRO A 150 4.55 5.57 -8.87
N VAL A 151 5.78 5.07 -8.68
CA VAL A 151 6.97 5.56 -9.40
C VAL A 151 7.70 4.47 -10.18
N GLN A 152 7.44 3.19 -9.89
CA GLN A 152 8.10 2.08 -10.56
C GLN A 152 7.24 0.81 -10.49
N TYR A 153 7.23 0.04 -11.57
CA TYR A 153 6.72 -1.33 -11.58
C TYR A 153 7.89 -2.30 -11.37
N LEU A 154 7.74 -3.24 -10.45
CA LEU A 154 8.78 -4.19 -10.05
C LEU A 154 8.25 -5.61 -10.25
N PRO A 155 8.60 -6.28 -11.37
CA PRO A 155 8.20 -7.66 -11.63
C PRO A 155 8.80 -8.64 -10.63
N HIS A 156 7.98 -9.57 -10.12
CA HIS A 156 8.36 -10.68 -9.24
C HIS A 156 9.32 -10.28 -8.10
N PHE A 157 9.07 -9.13 -7.48
CA PHE A 157 10.03 -8.41 -6.64
C PHE A 157 10.50 -9.18 -5.41
N TYR A 158 9.62 -9.98 -4.81
CA TYR A 158 9.91 -10.74 -3.58
C TYR A 158 10.24 -12.21 -3.85
N GLY A 159 10.28 -12.64 -5.10
CA GLY A 159 10.36 -14.07 -5.40
C GLY A 159 9.06 -14.80 -5.07
N PRO A 160 9.09 -16.14 -4.94
CA PRO A 160 7.99 -16.92 -4.39
C PRO A 160 7.67 -16.51 -2.95
N MET A 161 6.39 -16.26 -2.65
CA MET A 161 5.91 -15.99 -1.29
C MET A 161 4.81 -16.99 -0.93
N THR A 162 5.10 -17.90 0.01
CA THR A 162 4.13 -18.87 0.51
C THR A 162 3.34 -18.28 1.68
N ASP A 163 2.38 -17.41 1.36
CA ASP A 163 1.43 -16.87 2.33
C ASP A 163 -0.02 -16.92 1.82
N GLY A 164 -0.97 -16.71 2.74
CA GLY A 164 -2.40 -16.81 2.45
C GLY A 164 -2.98 -15.69 1.57
N ILE A 165 -2.18 -14.69 1.19
CA ILE A 165 -2.62 -13.49 0.45
C ILE A 165 -2.10 -13.52 -0.99
N ASN A 166 -0.82 -13.84 -1.18
CA ASN A 166 -0.13 -13.85 -2.46
C ASN A 166 -0.39 -15.16 -3.22
N GLY A 167 -0.52 -16.29 -2.51
CA GLY A 167 -0.67 -17.61 -3.14
C GLY A 167 0.52 -17.96 -4.03
N ALA A 168 0.28 -18.69 -5.13
CA ALA A 168 1.31 -19.09 -6.09
C ALA A 168 1.54 -18.09 -7.25
N ASP A 169 1.04 -16.86 -7.12
CA ASP A 169 1.15 -15.82 -8.14
C ASP A 169 2.50 -15.09 -8.05
N ASP A 170 2.92 -14.44 -9.15
CA ASP A 170 4.12 -13.62 -9.14
C ASP A 170 3.97 -12.40 -8.21
N THR A 171 5.04 -12.07 -7.51
CA THR A 171 5.06 -10.99 -6.52
C THR A 171 5.36 -9.64 -7.13
N ASP A 172 4.66 -9.28 -8.20
CA ASP A 172 4.81 -7.95 -8.80
C ASP A 172 4.40 -6.88 -7.80
N ARG A 173 5.11 -5.76 -7.84
CA ARG A 173 4.96 -4.66 -6.91
C ARG A 173 4.97 -3.32 -7.64
N LEU A 174 4.06 -2.43 -7.26
CA LEU A 174 4.20 -1.01 -7.54
C LEU A 174 4.94 -0.36 -6.38
N LEU A 175 6.11 0.21 -6.66
CA LEU A 175 6.80 1.08 -5.71
C LEU A 175 6.06 2.41 -5.65
N LEU A 176 5.58 2.75 -4.46
CA LEU A 176 4.90 4.00 -4.16
C LEU A 176 5.85 4.92 -3.40
N ARG A 177 5.82 6.22 -3.71
CA ARG A 177 6.41 7.27 -2.89
C ARG A 177 5.32 8.17 -2.33
N TRP A 178 5.38 8.43 -1.04
CA TRP A 178 4.52 9.34 -0.32
C TRP A 178 5.32 10.53 0.17
N ASP A 179 5.16 11.66 -0.52
CA ASP A 179 5.73 12.94 -0.10
C ASP A 179 4.90 13.47 1.08
N LEU A 180 5.56 13.63 2.24
CA LEU A 180 4.93 14.07 3.47
C LEU A 180 4.83 15.59 3.58
N SER A 181 5.61 16.33 2.78
CA SER A 181 5.66 17.80 2.77
C SER A 181 4.45 18.41 2.08
N VAL A 182 3.85 17.68 1.14
CA VAL A 182 2.59 18.05 0.53
C VAL A 182 1.45 17.62 1.45
N LEU A 183 0.64 18.58 1.89
CA LEU A 183 -0.64 18.26 2.52
C LEU A 183 -1.54 17.65 1.46
N GLY A 184 -1.62 16.32 1.44
CA GLY A 184 -2.47 15.58 0.52
C GLY A 184 -3.93 15.93 0.73
N GLY A 185 -4.46 16.82 -0.10
CA GLY A 185 -5.89 16.87 -0.38
C GLY A 185 -6.28 15.64 -1.21
N PRO A 186 -7.58 15.29 -1.29
CA PRO A 186 -8.02 14.27 -2.22
C PRO A 186 -7.51 14.62 -3.61
N VAL A 187 -6.73 13.71 -4.21
CA VAL A 187 -6.33 13.83 -5.61
C VAL A 187 -7.61 14.06 -6.41
N SER A 188 -7.64 15.14 -7.22
CA SER A 188 -8.78 15.46 -8.07
C SER A 188 -9.28 14.19 -8.74
N LYS A 189 -10.61 13.97 -8.71
CA LYS A 189 -11.21 12.79 -9.37
C LYS A 189 -10.61 12.69 -10.78
N PRO A 190 -10.04 11.54 -11.17
CA PRO A 190 -9.51 11.41 -12.50
C PRO A 190 -10.59 11.73 -13.52
N GLY A 191 -10.30 12.58 -14.49
CA GLY A 191 -11.19 12.79 -15.63
C GLY A 191 -11.18 11.52 -16.47
N LEU A 192 -12.21 10.69 -16.35
CA LEU A 192 -12.35 9.46 -17.15
C LEU A 192 -12.91 9.74 -18.56
N SER A 193 -13.46 10.93 -18.79
CA SER A 193 -14.04 11.31 -20.08
C SER A 193 -12.94 11.49 -21.13
N GLY A 194 -13.06 10.78 -22.25
CA GLY A 194 -12.08 10.82 -23.35
C GLY A 194 -10.81 10.00 -23.11
N ALA A 195 -10.69 9.28 -21.99
CA ALA A 195 -9.56 8.41 -21.73
C ALA A 195 -9.62 7.14 -22.59
N ALA A 196 -8.48 6.74 -23.15
CA ALA A 196 -8.35 5.51 -23.92
C ALA A 196 -8.19 4.31 -22.97
N ILE A 197 -8.92 3.23 -23.19
CA ILE A 197 -8.79 2.02 -22.38
C ILE A 197 -7.69 1.16 -23.01
N ALA A 198 -6.60 0.88 -22.28
CA ALA A 198 -5.52 -0.01 -22.75
C ALA A 198 -5.67 -1.44 -22.22
N LEU A 199 -6.25 -1.60 -21.03
CA LEU A 199 -6.57 -2.89 -20.45
C LEU A 199 -7.97 -2.84 -19.85
N ASP A 200 -8.87 -3.67 -20.36
CA ASP A 200 -10.28 -3.74 -20.00
C ASP A 200 -10.63 -5.06 -19.30
N ARG A 201 -11.89 -5.21 -18.90
CA ARG A 201 -12.49 -6.42 -18.31
C ARG A 201 -13.62 -6.93 -19.19
N THR A 202 -13.62 -8.22 -19.52
CA THR A 202 -14.82 -8.85 -20.10
C THR A 202 -15.96 -8.94 -19.07
N PRO A 203 -17.21 -9.19 -19.51
CA PRO A 203 -18.30 -9.53 -18.60
C PRO A 203 -18.00 -10.73 -17.69
N GLU A 204 -17.18 -11.67 -18.15
CA GLU A 204 -16.72 -12.85 -17.40
C GLU A 204 -15.56 -12.53 -16.43
N GLY A 205 -15.04 -11.30 -16.45
CA GLY A 205 -13.96 -10.86 -15.55
C GLY A 205 -12.55 -11.14 -16.06
N GLU A 206 -12.36 -11.46 -17.34
CA GLU A 206 -11.06 -11.70 -17.95
C GLU A 206 -10.38 -10.40 -18.40
N PRO A 207 -9.04 -10.32 -18.39
CA PRO A 207 -8.32 -9.16 -18.91
C PRO A 207 -8.36 -9.12 -20.44
N VAL A 208 -8.64 -7.93 -21.01
CA VAL A 208 -8.61 -7.72 -22.46
C VAL A 208 -7.77 -6.52 -22.81
N LEU A 209 -6.70 -6.74 -23.57
CA LEU A 209 -5.88 -5.68 -24.11
C LEU A 209 -6.64 -4.95 -25.23
N ARG A 210 -6.46 -3.64 -25.28
CA ARG A 210 -7.06 -2.74 -26.27
C ARG A 210 -5.98 -1.83 -26.83
N PRO A 211 -5.93 -1.59 -28.14
CA PRO A 211 -5.11 -0.52 -28.70
C PRO A 211 -5.56 0.82 -28.10
N ALA A 212 -4.62 1.55 -27.50
CA ALA A 212 -4.91 2.83 -26.86
C ALA A 212 -3.78 3.83 -27.15
N ASP A 213 -4.08 4.89 -27.87
CA ASP A 213 -3.16 5.96 -28.31
C ASP A 213 -3.48 7.33 -27.69
N GLY A 214 -4.41 7.39 -26.73
CA GLY A 214 -4.74 8.61 -26.00
C GLY A 214 -3.66 9.07 -25.00
N ARG A 215 -3.69 10.37 -24.66
CA ARG A 215 -2.87 10.96 -23.60
C ARG A 215 -3.16 10.33 -22.23
N THR A 216 -4.44 10.27 -21.88
CA THR A 216 -4.93 9.62 -20.66
C THR A 216 -5.32 8.18 -21.01
N VAL A 217 -4.76 7.24 -20.26
CA VAL A 217 -4.95 5.80 -20.44
C VAL A 217 -5.53 5.17 -19.18
N LEU A 218 -6.50 4.27 -19.36
CA LEU A 218 -7.08 3.47 -18.29
C LEU A 218 -6.57 2.04 -18.33
N VAL A 219 -6.17 1.53 -17.16
CA VAL A 219 -5.72 0.15 -16.97
C VAL A 219 -6.54 -0.50 -15.86
N ALA A 220 -7.40 -1.46 -16.24
CA ALA A 220 -8.22 -2.20 -15.28
C ALA A 220 -7.40 -3.13 -14.40
N VAL A 221 -7.96 -3.45 -13.24
CA VAL A 221 -7.57 -4.58 -12.39
C VAL A 221 -8.80 -5.42 -12.02
N PRO A 222 -8.63 -6.69 -11.61
CA PRO A 222 -9.75 -7.48 -11.15
C PRO A 222 -10.39 -6.85 -9.89
N PRO A 223 -11.71 -6.97 -9.69
CA PRO A 223 -12.38 -6.42 -8.51
C PRO A 223 -11.83 -6.98 -7.18
N ASP A 224 -11.50 -8.28 -7.16
CA ASP A 224 -10.95 -8.98 -6.01
C ASP A 224 -9.96 -10.08 -6.46
N VAL A 225 -8.68 -9.72 -6.58
CA VAL A 225 -7.62 -10.65 -6.95
C VAL A 225 -7.43 -11.79 -5.93
N GLU A 226 -7.72 -11.56 -4.64
CA GLU A 226 -7.49 -12.57 -3.61
C GLU A 226 -8.51 -13.71 -3.72
N SER A 227 -9.77 -13.38 -3.98
CA SER A 227 -10.79 -14.38 -4.29
C SER A 227 -10.53 -15.05 -5.63
N LEU A 228 -10.10 -14.29 -6.65
CA LEU A 228 -9.77 -14.83 -7.96
C LEU A 228 -8.62 -15.86 -7.89
N ARG A 229 -7.57 -15.59 -7.12
CA ARG A 229 -6.44 -16.54 -6.89
C ARG A 229 -6.89 -17.90 -6.35
N ARG A 230 -7.97 -17.94 -5.57
CA ARG A 230 -8.53 -19.18 -5.04
C ARG A 230 -9.47 -19.87 -6.02
N ALA A 231 -10.32 -19.10 -6.69
CA ALA A 231 -11.37 -19.62 -7.56
C ALA A 231 -10.86 -20.00 -8.96
N ASP A 232 -10.01 -19.16 -9.56
CA ASP A 232 -9.40 -19.39 -10.87
C ASP A 232 -7.95 -18.84 -10.89
N PRO A 233 -6.97 -19.64 -10.45
CA PRO A 233 -5.56 -19.27 -10.49
C PRO A 233 -5.05 -18.96 -11.90
N ALA A 234 -5.64 -19.55 -12.95
CA ALA A 234 -5.22 -19.31 -14.33
C ALA A 234 -5.63 -17.91 -14.80
N CYS A 235 -6.86 -17.50 -14.48
CA CYS A 235 -7.32 -16.12 -14.71
C CYS A 235 -6.48 -15.10 -13.91
N ALA A 236 -6.19 -15.38 -12.63
CA ALA A 236 -5.31 -14.51 -11.84
C ALA A 236 -3.94 -14.30 -12.49
N ARG A 237 -3.33 -15.36 -13.04
CA ARG A 237 -2.06 -15.26 -13.79
C ARG A 237 -2.19 -14.45 -15.08
N ARG A 238 -3.29 -14.60 -15.83
CA ARG A 238 -3.55 -13.77 -17.03
C ARG A 238 -3.63 -12.28 -16.65
N TRP A 239 -4.32 -11.96 -15.55
CA TRP A 239 -4.36 -10.59 -15.01
C TRP A 239 -2.99 -10.06 -14.63
N ARG A 240 -2.17 -10.86 -13.96
CA ARG A 240 -0.79 -10.51 -13.59
C ARG A 240 0.03 -10.12 -14.81
N VAL A 241 0.04 -10.99 -15.83
CA VAL A 241 0.78 -10.75 -17.08
C VAL A 241 0.27 -9.51 -17.80
N ALA A 242 -1.05 -9.38 -17.96
CA ALA A 242 -1.64 -8.25 -18.69
C ALA A 242 -1.36 -6.90 -18.00
N VAL A 243 -1.48 -6.83 -16.67
CA VAL A 243 -1.16 -5.61 -15.92
C VAL A 243 0.34 -5.31 -15.94
N ARG A 244 1.20 -6.33 -15.85
CA ARG A 244 2.66 -6.16 -15.99
C ARG A 244 3.01 -5.58 -17.35
N GLU A 245 2.48 -6.15 -18.42
CA GLU A 245 2.73 -5.72 -19.79
C GLU A 245 2.24 -4.29 -20.01
N VAL A 246 1.00 -3.96 -19.65
CA VAL A 246 0.41 -2.65 -19.93
C VAL A 246 0.93 -1.58 -18.96
N LEU A 247 0.75 -1.78 -17.66
CA LEU A 247 1.10 -0.76 -16.66
C LEU A 247 2.61 -0.61 -16.51
N GLY A 248 3.36 -1.72 -16.54
CA GLY A 248 4.82 -1.70 -16.49
C GLY A 248 5.40 -0.95 -17.67
N SER A 249 5.01 -1.30 -18.91
CA SER A 249 5.52 -0.62 -20.11
C SER A 249 5.17 0.87 -20.15
N LEU A 250 3.98 1.26 -19.67
CA LEU A 250 3.62 2.67 -19.57
C LEU A 250 4.55 3.42 -18.60
N ILE A 251 4.78 2.87 -17.41
CA ILE A 251 5.66 3.49 -16.40
C ILE A 251 7.12 3.56 -16.90
N ASP A 252 7.63 2.48 -17.50
CA ASP A 252 8.98 2.43 -18.06
C ASP A 252 9.15 3.39 -19.25
N GLY A 253 8.08 3.62 -20.01
CA GLY A 253 7.99 4.65 -21.06
C GLY A 253 7.83 6.08 -20.54
N GLY A 254 7.92 6.31 -19.22
CA GLY A 254 7.85 7.64 -18.61
C GLY A 254 6.44 8.15 -18.31
N ALA A 255 5.40 7.34 -18.52
CA ALA A 255 4.04 7.70 -18.14
C ALA A 255 3.88 7.75 -16.62
N ARG A 256 2.98 8.60 -16.14
CA ARG A 256 2.72 8.81 -14.71
C ARG A 256 1.36 8.25 -14.33
N VAL A 257 1.32 7.41 -13.30
CA VAL A 257 0.06 6.99 -12.69
C VAL A 257 -0.48 8.13 -11.82
N THR A 258 -1.56 8.76 -12.24
CA THR A 258 -2.10 9.99 -11.61
C THR A 258 -3.30 9.74 -10.72
N GLY A 259 -3.95 8.58 -10.82
CA GLY A 259 -5.11 8.28 -10.00
C GLY A 259 -5.53 6.83 -10.04
N PHE A 260 -6.49 6.51 -9.17
CA PHE A 260 -7.16 5.22 -9.14
C PHE A 260 -8.66 5.42 -8.96
N ASP A 261 -9.45 4.92 -9.89
CA ASP A 261 -10.91 4.99 -9.84
C ASP A 261 -11.51 3.86 -8.98
N ARG A 262 -12.66 4.12 -8.36
CA ARG A 262 -13.35 3.15 -7.49
C ARG A 262 -13.83 1.90 -8.22
N ALA A 263 -14.07 1.99 -9.53
CA ALA A 263 -14.39 0.82 -10.35
C ALA A 263 -13.15 -0.03 -10.65
N GLY A 264 -11.96 0.29 -10.15
CA GLY A 264 -10.76 -0.54 -10.30
C GLY A 264 -9.95 -0.22 -11.56
N TRP A 265 -9.70 1.07 -11.80
CA TRP A 265 -8.90 1.54 -12.92
C TRP A 265 -7.74 2.38 -12.42
N TYR A 266 -6.52 2.05 -12.82
CA TYR A 266 -5.44 3.02 -12.80
C TYR A 266 -5.66 4.04 -13.91
N VAL A 267 -5.44 5.30 -13.58
CA VAL A 267 -5.41 6.40 -14.56
C VAL A 267 -3.98 6.80 -14.76
N VAL A 268 -3.54 6.74 -16.02
CA VAL A 268 -2.15 6.93 -16.42
C VAL A 268 -2.08 8.04 -17.45
N GLU A 269 -1.26 9.06 -17.19
CA GLU A 269 -0.97 10.13 -18.14
C GLU A 269 0.35 9.82 -18.84
N ARG A 270 0.33 9.69 -20.16
CA ARG A 270 1.57 9.59 -20.95
C ARG A 270 2.36 10.90 -20.85
N ALA A 271 3.69 10.79 -20.93
CA ALA A 271 4.54 11.96 -21.06
C ALA A 271 4.18 12.71 -22.36
N ASP A 272 4.28 14.04 -22.33
CA ASP A 272 4.24 14.85 -23.55
C ASP A 272 5.41 14.41 -24.45
N ALA A 273 5.09 14.11 -25.72
CA ALA A 273 6.08 13.76 -26.74
C ALA A 273 6.90 14.98 -27.19
#